data_AF-A0A183FQF7-F1
#
_entry.id   AF-A0A183FQF7-F1
#
_cell.length_a   1.000
_cell.length_b   1.000
_cell.length_c   1.000
_cell.angle_alpha   90.00
_cell.angle_beta   90.00
_cell.angle_gamma   90.00
#
_symmetry.space_group_name_H-M   'P 1'
#
loop_
_entity.id
_entity.type
_entity.pdbx_description
1 polymer ?
#
loop_
_entity_poly.entity_id
_entity_poly.type
_entity_poly.pdbx_seq_one_letter_code
_entity_poly.pdbx_strand_id
1 'polypeptide(L)'
;MLSWTTSTRNTFVHHLRGCAKGAESLKTTKKRLSPETLKLIRKRGPARASSNYQLTSKLAKLCREAIKDDLNERKAKALAEAAEAWLSIRNARRSFANFRPKMTALRRPDGTVTSSRRTMEKVIHDFYSDLFDSHAHLPPRHLPQDGYQG
;
A
#
# COMPACT_ATOMS: atom_id res chain seq x y z
N MET A 1 -55.07 0.93 14.16
CA MET A 1 -54.49 0.73 12.82
C MET A 1 -53.84 2.04 12.38
N LEU A 2 -52.50 2.11 12.33
CA LEU A 2 -51.79 3.31 11.88
C LEU A 2 -51.67 3.26 10.34
N SER A 3 -52.51 4.03 9.65
CA SER A 3 -52.44 4.23 8.20
C SER A 3 -51.30 5.18 7.86
N TRP A 4 -50.13 4.63 7.54
CA TRP A 4 -49.03 5.43 6.99
C TRP A 4 -49.38 5.91 5.58
N THR A 5 -49.33 7.22 5.39
CA THR A 5 -49.62 7.91 4.13
C THR A 5 -48.60 7.52 3.06
N THR A 6 -49.07 7.23 1.84
CA THR A 6 -48.25 6.88 0.65
C THR A 6 -47.09 7.86 0.41
N SER A 7 -47.23 9.11 0.87
CA SER A 7 -46.21 10.16 0.82
C SER A 7 -44.93 9.80 1.59
N THR A 8 -45.03 9.32 2.83
CA THR A 8 -43.85 8.97 3.66
C THR A 8 -43.04 7.81 3.08
N ARG A 9 -43.73 6.82 2.48
CA ARG A 9 -43.10 5.69 1.79
C ARG A 9 -42.33 6.14 0.55
N ASN A 10 -42.92 7.03 -0.25
CA ASN A 10 -42.27 7.56 -1.46
C ASN A 10 -41.04 8.40 -1.13
N THR A 11 -41.09 9.22 -0.07
CA THR A 11 -39.95 9.99 0.42
C THR A 11 -38.80 9.08 0.87
N PHE A 12 -39.12 8.01 1.60
CA PHE A 12 -38.12 7.03 2.04
C PHE A 12 -37.45 6.31 0.85
N VAL A 13 -38.24 5.85 -0.12
CA VAL A 13 -37.73 5.21 -1.35
C VAL A 13 -36.86 6.19 -2.17
N HIS A 14 -37.25 7.47 -2.22
CA HIS A 14 -36.46 8.51 -2.88
C HIS A 14 -35.10 8.71 -2.21
N HIS A 15 -35.06 8.80 -0.87
CA HIS A 15 -33.81 8.88 -0.12
C HIS A 15 -32.93 7.65 -0.32
N LEU A 16 -33.49 6.44 -0.27
CA LEU A 16 -32.74 5.21 -0.52
C LEU A 16 -32.13 5.19 -1.93
N ARG A 17 -32.87 5.64 -2.95
CA ARG A 17 -32.36 5.73 -4.32
C ARG A 17 -31.25 6.78 -4.46
N GLY A 18 -31.34 7.89 -3.72
CA GLY A 18 -30.26 8.87 -3.58
C GLY A 18 -29.01 8.28 -2.92
N CYS A 19 -29.17 7.52 -1.84
CA CYS A 19 -28.08 6.81 -1.17
C CYS A 19 -27.42 5.76 -2.10
N ALA A 20 -28.21 5.01 -2.86
CA ALA A 20 -27.70 4.02 -3.82
C ALA A 20 -26.85 4.65 -4.93
N LYS A 21 -27.32 5.77 -5.52
CA LYS A 21 -26.55 6.53 -6.51
C LYS A 21 -25.24 7.08 -5.94
N GLY A 22 -25.25 7.56 -4.69
CA GLY A 22 -24.04 7.98 -3.98
C GLY A 22 -23.07 6.83 -3.68
N ALA A 23 -23.59 5.62 -3.46
CA ALA A 23 -22.77 4.42 -3.24
C ALA A 23 -22.11 3.90 -4.53
N GLU A 24 -22.73 4.10 -5.69
CA GLU A 24 -22.17 3.68 -6.98
C GLU A 24 -20.95 4.51 -7.41
N SER A 25 -20.92 5.82 -7.14
CA SER A 25 -19.75 6.67 -7.44
C SER A 25 -18.52 6.29 -6.60
N LEU A 26 -18.73 5.78 -5.38
CA LEU A 26 -17.69 5.25 -4.49
C LEU A 26 -17.04 3.95 -5.00
N LYS A 27 -17.68 3.22 -5.94
CA LYS A 27 -17.15 1.96 -6.51
C LYS A 27 -16.01 2.18 -7.51
N THR A 28 -15.78 3.42 -7.97
CA THR A 28 -14.60 3.72 -8.79
C THR A 28 -13.35 3.60 -7.93
N THR A 29 -12.61 2.50 -8.10
CA THR A 29 -11.34 2.30 -7.38
C THR A 29 -10.34 3.32 -7.92
N LYS A 30 -10.26 4.51 -7.29
CA LYS A 30 -9.27 5.53 -7.62
C LYS A 30 -7.89 4.86 -7.63
N LYS A 31 -7.22 4.83 -8.79
CA LYS A 31 -5.89 4.21 -8.94
C LYS A 31 -4.96 4.80 -7.89
N ARG A 32 -4.18 3.93 -7.21
CA ARG A 32 -3.29 4.35 -6.10
C ARG A 32 -2.02 5.04 -6.59
N LEU A 33 -1.59 4.74 -7.81
CA LEU A 33 -0.35 5.21 -8.40
C LEU A 33 -0.64 5.85 -9.76
N SER A 34 0.16 6.84 -10.11
CA SER A 34 0.13 7.47 -11.42
C SER A 34 0.65 6.50 -12.50
N PRO A 35 0.26 6.69 -13.77
CA PRO A 35 0.78 5.91 -14.88
C PRO A 35 2.31 5.96 -14.99
N GLU A 36 2.91 7.08 -14.62
CA GLU A 36 4.36 7.28 -14.69
C GLU A 36 5.12 6.50 -13.62
N THR A 37 4.61 6.47 -12.39
CA THR A 37 5.14 5.59 -11.33
C THR A 37 5.05 4.12 -11.73
N LEU A 38 3.96 3.71 -12.39
CA LEU A 38 3.82 2.34 -12.90
C LEU A 38 4.84 2.01 -14.00
N LYS A 39 5.15 2.96 -14.89
CA LYS A 39 6.22 2.79 -15.88
C LYS A 39 7.59 2.63 -15.21
N LEU A 40 7.90 3.40 -14.16
CA LEU A 40 9.14 3.26 -13.40
C LEU A 40 9.26 1.87 -12.75
N ILE A 41 8.18 1.39 -12.11
CA ILE A 41 8.14 0.05 -11.50
C ILE A 41 8.38 -1.03 -12.56
N ARG A 42 7.77 -0.89 -13.74
CA ARG A 42 7.97 -1.83 -14.86
C ARG A 42 9.41 -1.83 -15.35
N LYS A 43 10.03 -0.66 -15.52
CA LYS A 43 11.45 -0.52 -15.94
C LYS A 43 12.43 -1.14 -14.94
N ARG A 44 12.11 -1.11 -13.64
CA ARG A 44 12.94 -1.72 -12.58
C ARG A 44 13.04 -3.25 -12.72
N GLY A 45 12.03 -3.92 -13.28
CA GLY A 45 12.01 -5.39 -13.42
C GLY A 45 13.16 -5.93 -14.27
N PRO A 46 13.29 -5.52 -15.54
CA PRO A 46 14.39 -5.92 -16.41
C PRO A 46 15.78 -5.53 -15.88
N ALA A 47 15.91 -4.37 -15.25
CA ALA A 47 17.18 -3.93 -14.68
C ALA A 47 17.71 -4.89 -13.59
N ARG A 48 16.80 -5.46 -12.77
CA ARG A 48 17.14 -6.50 -11.79
C ARG A 48 17.62 -7.79 -12.44
N ALA A 49 16.99 -8.20 -13.56
CA ALA A 49 17.38 -9.40 -14.29
C ALA A 49 18.75 -9.26 -14.99
N SER A 50 19.09 -8.04 -15.42
CA SER A 50 20.36 -7.74 -16.10
C SER A 50 21.58 -7.65 -15.15
N SER A 51 21.43 -7.91 -13.85
CA SER A 51 22.49 -7.81 -12.83
C SER A 51 23.28 -6.48 -12.81
N ASN A 52 22.70 -5.38 -13.33
CA ASN A 52 23.33 -4.06 -13.27
C ASN A 52 22.92 -3.35 -11.96
N TYR A 53 23.79 -3.44 -10.96
CA TYR A 53 23.52 -2.92 -9.62
C TYR A 53 23.32 -1.39 -9.59
N GLN A 54 24.14 -0.64 -10.35
CA GLN A 54 24.07 0.83 -10.37
C GLN A 54 22.74 1.33 -10.96
N LEU A 55 22.34 0.79 -12.12
CA LEU A 55 21.06 1.13 -12.75
C LEU A 55 19.86 0.68 -11.90
N THR A 56 19.94 -0.51 -11.30
CA THR A 56 18.90 -1.02 -10.40
C THR A 56 18.73 -0.14 -9.16
N SER A 57 19.83 0.30 -8.56
CA SER A 57 19.82 1.22 -7.41
C SER A 57 19.18 2.56 -7.77
N LYS A 58 19.56 3.14 -8.91
CA LYS A 58 18.98 4.40 -9.41
C LYS A 58 17.47 4.28 -9.66
N LEU A 59 17.04 3.23 -10.37
CA LEU A 59 15.62 2.97 -10.62
C LEU A 59 14.85 2.67 -9.31
N ALA A 60 15.47 2.01 -8.35
CA ALA A 60 14.85 1.76 -7.05
C ALA A 60 14.65 3.05 -6.24
N LYS A 61 15.59 4.01 -6.28
CA LYS A 61 15.42 5.34 -5.69
C LYS A 61 14.25 6.08 -6.33
N LEU A 62 14.25 6.19 -7.67
CA LEU A 62 13.19 6.85 -8.42
C LEU A 62 11.80 6.24 -8.16
N CYS A 63 11.70 4.90 -8.10
CA CYS A 63 10.44 4.24 -7.76
C CYS A 63 9.95 4.62 -6.35
N ARG A 64 10.85 4.69 -5.36
CA ARG A 64 10.47 5.02 -3.98
C ARG A 64 9.98 6.46 -3.86
N GLU A 65 10.67 7.38 -4.53
CA GLU A 65 10.29 8.81 -4.57
C GLU A 65 8.93 8.98 -5.26
N ALA A 66 8.75 8.45 -6.47
CA ALA A 66 7.49 8.57 -7.21
C ALA A 66 6.29 7.93 -6.47
N ILE A 67 6.48 6.77 -5.82
CA ILE A 67 5.44 6.16 -4.99
C ILE A 67 5.11 7.03 -3.77
N LYS A 68 6.12 7.62 -3.12
CA LYS A 68 5.93 8.50 -1.96
C LYS A 68 5.11 9.73 -2.37
N ASP A 69 5.43 10.32 -3.51
CA ASP A 69 4.79 11.53 -4.01
C ASP A 69 3.33 11.26 -4.40
N ASP A 70 3.06 10.22 -5.20
CA ASP A 70 1.69 9.79 -5.54
C ASP A 70 0.82 9.58 -4.28
N LEU A 71 1.39 8.93 -3.24
CA LEU A 71 0.69 8.66 -1.99
C LEU A 71 0.42 9.94 -1.18
N ASN A 72 1.33 10.92 -1.22
CA ASN A 72 1.16 12.20 -0.55
C ASN A 72 0.14 13.08 -1.29
N GLU A 73 0.20 13.14 -2.61
CA GLU A 73 -0.77 13.83 -3.45
C GLU A 73 -2.18 13.29 -3.20
N ARG A 74 -2.34 11.95 -3.19
CA ARG A 74 -3.63 11.32 -2.90
C ARG A 74 -4.15 11.68 -1.50
N LYS A 75 -3.28 11.77 -0.49
CA LYS A 75 -3.67 12.22 0.86
C LYS A 75 -4.14 13.67 0.84
N ALA A 76 -3.37 14.56 0.21
CA ALA A 76 -3.72 15.98 0.10
C ALA A 76 -5.08 16.14 -0.59
N LYS A 77 -5.26 15.46 -1.73
CA LYS A 77 -6.52 15.48 -2.48
C LYS A 77 -7.71 15.00 -1.65
N ALA A 78 -7.59 13.90 -0.92
CA ALA A 78 -8.71 13.40 -0.12
C ALA A 78 -9.03 14.29 1.09
N LEU A 79 -8.03 15.01 1.64
CA LEU A 79 -8.28 16.00 2.69
C LEU A 79 -8.98 17.23 2.13
N ALA A 80 -8.59 17.70 0.94
CA ALA A 80 -9.29 18.76 0.23
C ALA A 80 -10.74 18.35 -0.10
N GLU A 81 -10.95 17.17 -0.69
CA GLU A 81 -12.30 16.63 -0.97
C GLU A 81 -13.17 16.58 0.30
N ALA A 82 -12.60 16.18 1.44
CA ALA A 82 -13.32 16.15 2.71
C ALA A 82 -13.65 17.55 3.24
N ALA A 83 -12.73 18.51 3.09
CA ALA A 83 -12.96 19.89 3.49
C ALA A 83 -14.07 20.53 2.65
N GLU A 84 -14.02 20.38 1.33
CA GLU A 84 -15.05 20.88 0.40
C GLU A 84 -16.43 20.24 0.64
N ALA A 85 -16.46 18.94 0.97
CA ALA A 85 -17.69 18.22 1.27
C ALA A 85 -18.20 18.43 2.70
N TRP A 86 -17.56 19.30 3.50
CA TRP A 86 -17.84 19.51 4.93
C TRP A 86 -17.87 18.20 5.74
N LEU A 87 -17.07 17.22 5.32
CA LEU A 87 -16.91 15.92 5.97
C LEU A 87 -15.82 15.97 7.05
N SER A 88 -15.85 15.00 7.95
CA SER A 88 -14.84 14.92 9.02
C SER A 88 -13.44 14.65 8.45
N ILE A 89 -12.58 15.67 8.50
CA ILE A 89 -11.15 15.59 8.16
C ILE A 89 -10.44 14.49 8.98
N ARG A 90 -10.81 14.32 10.26
CA ARG A 90 -10.28 13.26 11.14
C ARG A 90 -10.56 11.87 10.56
N ASN A 91 -11.78 11.64 10.08
CA ASN A 91 -12.15 10.35 9.49
C ASN A 91 -11.50 10.15 8.11
N ALA A 92 -11.37 11.21 7.31
CA ALA A 92 -10.62 11.15 6.05
C ALA A 92 -9.17 10.71 6.30
N ARG A 93 -8.47 11.31 7.28
CA ARG A 93 -7.11 10.88 7.71
C ARG A 93 -7.09 9.43 8.18
N ARG A 94 -8.07 9.00 8.99
CA ARG A 94 -8.14 7.62 9.50
C ARG A 94 -8.33 6.59 8.38
N SER A 95 -9.08 6.92 7.34
CA SER A 95 -9.27 6.01 6.20
C SER A 95 -7.94 5.61 5.54
N PHE A 96 -6.94 6.50 5.54
CA PHE A 96 -5.59 6.23 5.02
C PHE A 96 -4.80 5.21 5.81
N ALA A 97 -4.96 5.18 7.14
CA ALA A 97 -4.29 4.19 8.00
C ALA A 97 -4.83 2.77 7.72
N ASN A 98 -6.10 2.65 7.32
CA ASN A 98 -6.74 1.38 7.00
C ASN A 98 -6.29 0.78 5.65
N PHE A 99 -5.64 1.56 4.77
CA PHE A 99 -5.12 1.08 3.47
C PHE A 99 -3.67 0.57 3.52
N ARG A 100 -3.02 0.56 4.70
CA ARG A 100 -1.81 -0.23 4.88
C ARG A 100 -2.19 -1.71 4.72
N PRO A 101 -1.63 -2.43 3.75
CA PRO A 101 -1.89 -3.86 3.63
C PRO A 101 -1.52 -4.51 4.96
N LYS A 102 -2.52 -5.05 5.66
CA LYS A 102 -2.24 -5.96 6.76
C LYS A 102 -1.73 -7.24 6.13
N MET A 103 -0.64 -7.79 6.67
CA MET A 103 -0.17 -9.09 6.24
C MET A 103 -1.22 -10.10 6.71
N THR A 104 -2.05 -10.58 5.77
CA THR A 104 -3.19 -11.44 6.08
C THR A 104 -2.80 -12.91 6.21
N ALA A 105 -1.69 -13.28 5.59
CA ALA A 105 -1.10 -14.60 5.70
C ALA A 105 0.40 -14.59 5.36
N LEU A 106 1.12 -15.57 5.90
CA LEU A 106 2.51 -15.87 5.57
C LEU A 106 2.63 -17.27 4.97
N ARG A 107 3.64 -17.47 4.14
CA ARG A 107 4.04 -18.81 3.70
C ARG A 107 5.06 -19.36 4.66
N ARG A 108 4.86 -20.61 5.05
CA ARG A 108 5.80 -21.41 5.84
C ARG A 108 6.85 -22.05 4.92
N PRO A 109 7.98 -22.51 5.48
CA PRO A 109 9.00 -23.25 4.72
C PRO A 109 8.47 -24.53 4.07
N ASP A 110 7.50 -25.20 4.71
CA ASP A 110 6.79 -26.38 4.20
C ASP A 110 5.84 -26.08 3.01
N GLY A 111 5.75 -24.82 2.58
CA GLY A 111 4.89 -24.37 1.49
C GLY A 111 3.45 -24.03 1.91
N THR A 112 3.04 -24.32 3.15
CA THR A 112 1.69 -24.03 3.62
C THR A 112 1.49 -22.53 3.88
N VAL A 113 0.25 -22.05 3.67
CA VAL A 113 -0.13 -20.65 3.92
C VAL A 113 -0.84 -20.56 5.26
N THR A 114 -0.33 -19.72 6.16
CA THR A 114 -0.90 -19.51 7.50
C THR A 114 -1.40 -18.08 7.70
N SER A 115 -2.62 -17.93 8.22
CA SER A 115 -3.24 -16.66 8.61
C SER A 115 -3.36 -16.48 10.13
N SER A 116 -3.05 -17.52 10.92
CA SER A 116 -3.12 -17.45 12.38
C SER A 116 -1.99 -16.60 12.93
N ARG A 117 -2.32 -15.60 13.75
CA ARG A 117 -1.35 -14.66 14.34
C ARG A 117 -0.20 -15.38 15.04
N ARG A 118 -0.49 -16.32 15.95
CA ARG A 118 0.54 -17.07 16.70
C ARG A 118 1.48 -17.82 15.75
N THR A 119 0.91 -18.43 14.72
CA THR A 119 1.68 -19.22 13.75
C THR A 119 2.52 -18.31 12.86
N MET A 120 1.99 -17.15 12.45
CA MET A 120 2.73 -16.13 11.71
C MET A 120 3.88 -15.56 12.54
N GLU A 121 3.65 -15.27 13.83
CA GLU A 121 4.69 -14.81 14.77
C GLU A 121 5.82 -15.85 14.89
N LYS A 122 5.48 -17.15 14.98
CA LYS A 122 6.49 -18.22 14.95
C LYS A 122 7.28 -18.26 13.65
N VAL A 123 6.62 -18.23 12.49
CA VAL A 123 7.29 -18.22 11.18
C VAL A 123 8.27 -17.05 11.06
N ILE A 124 7.88 -15.87 11.57
CA ILE A 124 8.76 -14.70 11.62
C ILE A 124 9.93 -14.94 12.55
N HIS A 125 9.68 -15.45 13.76
CA HIS A 125 10.71 -15.72 14.75
C HIS A 125 11.74 -16.72 14.22
N ASP A 126 11.28 -17.89 13.75
CA ASP A 126 12.13 -18.96 13.22
C ASP A 126 13.00 -18.42 12.07
N PHE A 127 12.41 -17.65 11.14
CA PHE A 127 13.15 -17.02 10.06
C PHE A 127 14.27 -16.10 10.55
N TYR A 128 14.00 -15.26 11.55
CA TYR A 128 15.01 -14.33 12.06
C TYR A 128 16.06 -15.03 12.90
N SER A 129 15.70 -16.04 13.69
CA SER A 129 16.66 -16.90 14.40
C SER A 129 17.63 -17.53 13.41
N ASP A 130 17.13 -18.25 12.40
CA ASP A 130 17.96 -18.89 11.39
C ASP A 130 18.87 -17.88 10.66
N LEU A 131 18.36 -16.69 10.35
CA LEU A 131 19.12 -15.65 9.67
C LEU A 131 20.29 -15.13 10.53
N PHE A 132 20.06 -14.86 11.81
CA PHE A 132 21.09 -14.35 12.71
C PHE A 132 22.06 -15.43 13.18
N ASP A 133 21.62 -16.68 13.26
CA ASP A 133 22.45 -17.83 13.62
C ASP A 133 23.26 -18.37 12.44
N SER A 134 22.93 -17.98 11.21
CA SER A 134 23.69 -18.37 10.02
C SER A 134 25.06 -17.67 10.00
N HIS A 135 26.12 -18.40 10.35
CA HIS A 135 27.50 -17.98 10.07
C HIS A 135 27.79 -18.13 8.57
N ALA A 136 27.32 -17.17 7.78
CA ALA A 136 27.74 -17.04 6.40
C ALA A 136 29.21 -16.59 6.37
N HIS A 137 30.11 -17.44 5.87
CA HIS A 137 31.44 -17.00 5.44
C HIS A 137 31.28 -16.05 4.25
N LEU A 138 31.09 -14.76 4.56
CA LEU A 138 31.07 -13.74 3.54
C LEU A 138 32.50 -13.57 3.01
N PRO A 139 32.73 -13.62 1.69
CA PRO A 139 34.02 -13.27 1.14
C PRO A 139 34.38 -11.83 1.57
N PRO A 140 35.67 -11.53 1.80
CA PRO A 140 36.10 -10.20 2.22
C PRO A 140 35.48 -9.13 1.32
N ARG A 141 34.78 -8.17 1.92
CA ARG A 141 34.33 -6.98 1.18
C ARG A 141 35.57 -6.22 0.74
N HIS A 142 35.86 -6.22 -0.56
CA HIS A 142 36.81 -5.27 -1.13
C HIS A 142 36.22 -3.88 -1.01
N LEU A 143 36.55 -3.19 0.08
CA LEU A 143 36.38 -1.75 0.17
C LEU A 143 37.29 -1.12 -0.89
N PRO A 144 36.78 -0.28 -1.79
CA PRO A 144 37.65 0.55 -2.62
C PRO A 144 38.54 1.35 -1.67
N GLN A 145 39.86 1.32 -1.87
CA GLN A 145 40.73 2.30 -1.22
C GLN A 145 40.41 3.65 -1.84
N ASP A 146 39.65 4.47 -1.13
CA ASP A 146 39.49 5.88 -1.44
C ASP A 146 40.88 6.53 -1.31
N GLY A 147 41.54 6.73 -2.44
CA GLY A 147 42.77 7.51 -2.56
C GLY A 147 42.48 8.98 -2.30
N TYR A 148 42.36 9.36 -1.03
CA TYR A 148 42.59 10.74 -0.61
C TYR A 148 44.11 10.97 -0.60
N GLN A 149 44.64 11.46 -1.72
CA GLN A 149 45.93 12.13 -1.73
C GLN A 149 45.74 13.50 -1.06
N GLY A 150 46.37 13.67 0.10
CA GLY A 150 46.66 14.99 0.66
C GLY A 150 47.89 15.60 0.02
#